data_AF-A0A4Q4CV15-F1
#
_entry.id   AF-A0A4Q4CV15-F1
#
_cell.length_a   1.000
_cell.length_b   1.000
_cell.length_c   1.000
_cell.angle_alpha   90.00
_cell.angle_beta   90.00
_cell.angle_gamma   90.00
#
_symmetry.space_group_name_H-M   'P 1'
#
loop_
_entity.id
_entity.type
_entity.pdbx_description
1 polymer ?
#
loop_
_entity_poly.entity_id
_entity_poly.type
_entity_poly.pdbx_seq_one_letter_code
_entity_poly.pdbx_strand_id
1 'polypeptide(L)'
;VETPRSALDEAQRAATSSGEERATQQGRLEAFTALAAEISRAAEASATQLARYETVASLEQALRGYGANQLRMPLETFALVAELEDILGAANVRLASMTGGRYELQYSDDAASTGTSGLEIVVLDAHTGDTRSPSSLSGGEKFQASLALALGLAEVVTSRAGGLRLDTLFIDEGFGSLDPETLEVTMETLDALREGGRTIGLISHVEAMKEQIPAQVRVERASDGSSTIRTSG
;
A
#
# COMPACT_ATOMS: atom_id res chain seq x y z
N VAL A 1 -54.99 -35.46 76.23
CA VAL A 1 -54.74 -36.83 75.76
C VAL A 1 -55.02 -36.82 74.26
N GLU A 2 -53.98 -36.67 73.45
CA GLU A 2 -54.12 -36.90 72.00
C GLU A 2 -54.61 -38.33 71.81
N THR A 3 -55.68 -38.49 71.04
CA THR A 3 -56.13 -39.83 70.70
C THR A 3 -55.21 -40.36 69.60
N PRO A 4 -54.88 -41.67 69.60
CA PRO A 4 -54.00 -42.26 68.58
C PRO A 4 -54.46 -42.00 67.14
N ARG A 5 -55.74 -41.66 66.94
CA ARG A 5 -56.33 -41.25 65.67
C ARG A 5 -55.90 -39.84 65.22
N SER A 6 -55.74 -38.86 66.12
CA SER A 6 -55.28 -37.51 65.74
C SER A 6 -53.79 -37.48 65.40
N ALA A 7 -52.98 -38.26 66.12
CA ALA A 7 -51.56 -38.43 65.81
C ALA A 7 -51.35 -39.12 64.44
N LEU A 8 -52.22 -40.07 64.08
CA LEU A 8 -52.21 -40.69 62.76
C LEU A 8 -52.57 -39.69 61.65
N ASP A 9 -53.63 -38.89 61.83
CA ASP A 9 -54.05 -37.87 60.86
C ASP A 9 -53.03 -36.74 60.69
N GLU A 10 -52.27 -36.40 61.73
CA GLU A 10 -51.19 -35.42 61.68
C GLU A 10 -49.95 -35.98 60.97
N ALA A 11 -49.56 -37.21 61.28
CA ALA A 11 -48.49 -37.90 60.55
C ALA A 11 -48.83 -38.08 59.06
N GLN A 12 -50.10 -38.36 58.74
CA GLN A 12 -50.56 -38.53 57.37
C GLN A 12 -50.59 -37.21 56.60
N ARG A 13 -50.95 -36.09 57.25
CA ARG A 13 -50.84 -34.74 56.69
C ARG A 13 -49.38 -34.31 56.46
N ALA A 14 -48.50 -34.55 57.42
CA ALA A 14 -47.07 -34.25 57.29
C ALA A 14 -46.38 -35.10 56.20
N ALA A 15 -46.79 -36.36 56.05
CA ALA A 15 -46.32 -37.22 54.97
C ALA A 15 -46.81 -36.73 53.59
N THR A 16 -48.06 -36.26 53.51
CA THR A 16 -48.64 -35.69 52.29
C THR A 16 -47.93 -34.39 51.91
N SER A 17 -47.71 -33.46 52.84
CA SER A 17 -47.01 -32.20 52.58
C SER A 17 -45.54 -32.42 52.17
N SER A 18 -44.83 -33.35 52.84
CA SER A 18 -43.47 -33.74 52.45
C SER A 18 -43.43 -34.38 51.06
N GLY A 19 -44.49 -35.09 50.66
CA GLY A 19 -44.65 -35.64 49.31
C GLY A 19 -44.83 -34.55 48.27
N GLU A 20 -45.68 -33.56 48.55
CA GLU A 20 -45.92 -32.39 47.68
C GLU A 20 -44.68 -31.51 47.52
N GLU A 21 -43.92 -31.28 48.60
CA GLU A 21 -42.65 -30.56 48.57
C GLU A 21 -41.60 -31.28 47.72
N ARG A 22 -41.46 -32.61 47.88
CA ARG A 22 -40.57 -33.42 47.04
C ARG A 22 -41.00 -33.38 45.58
N ALA A 23 -42.29 -33.49 45.29
CA ALA A 23 -42.81 -33.40 43.93
C ALA A 23 -42.49 -32.03 43.29
N THR A 24 -42.62 -30.95 44.06
CA THR A 24 -42.29 -29.58 43.61
C THR A 24 -40.79 -29.42 43.36
N GLN A 25 -39.94 -29.91 44.27
CA GLN A 25 -38.48 -29.88 44.10
C GLN A 25 -38.03 -30.71 42.90
N GLN A 26 -38.64 -31.88 42.70
CA GLN A 26 -38.38 -32.75 41.57
C GLN A 26 -38.78 -32.07 40.25
N GLY A 27 -39.95 -31.45 40.18
CA GLY A 27 -40.37 -30.68 38.99
C GLY A 27 -39.43 -29.50 38.68
N ARG A 28 -38.90 -28.82 39.72
CA ARG A 28 -37.87 -27.78 39.53
C ARG A 28 -36.56 -28.34 38.98
N LEU A 29 -36.11 -29.49 39.50
CA LEU A 29 -34.92 -30.18 39.02
C LEU A 29 -35.08 -30.59 37.55
N GLU A 30 -36.20 -31.19 37.18
CA GLU A 30 -36.51 -31.56 35.80
C GLU A 30 -36.51 -30.35 34.86
N ALA A 31 -37.14 -29.24 35.27
CA ALA A 31 -37.13 -27.99 34.52
C ALA A 31 -35.71 -27.42 34.36
N PHE A 32 -34.89 -27.41 35.42
CA PHE A 32 -33.49 -26.98 35.33
C PHE A 32 -32.67 -27.87 34.40
N THR A 33 -32.89 -29.17 34.44
CA THR A 33 -32.17 -30.14 33.60
C THR A 33 -32.53 -29.93 32.12
N ALA A 34 -33.81 -29.70 31.83
CA ALA A 34 -34.29 -29.39 30.48
C ALA A 34 -33.69 -28.08 29.95
N LEU A 35 -33.67 -27.02 30.77
CA LEU A 35 -33.08 -25.73 30.42
C LEU A 35 -31.57 -25.84 30.17
N ALA A 36 -30.84 -26.58 31.01
CA ALA A 36 -29.41 -26.81 30.83
C ALA A 36 -29.13 -27.53 29.48
N ALA A 37 -29.93 -28.53 29.13
CA ALA A 37 -29.82 -29.22 27.85
C ALA A 37 -30.13 -28.30 26.66
N GLU A 38 -31.07 -27.36 26.80
CA GLU A 38 -31.37 -26.37 25.78
C GLU A 38 -30.20 -25.39 25.56
N ILE A 39 -29.62 -24.89 26.66
CA ILE A 39 -28.44 -24.02 26.61
C ILE A 39 -27.26 -24.73 25.95
N SER A 40 -26.98 -26.00 26.32
CA SER A 40 -25.89 -26.77 25.69
C SER A 40 -26.10 -26.95 24.19
N ARG A 41 -27.33 -27.27 23.75
CA ARG A 41 -27.64 -27.37 22.31
C ARG A 41 -27.47 -26.03 21.58
N ALA A 42 -27.89 -24.92 22.18
CA ALA A 42 -27.71 -23.60 21.60
C ALA A 42 -26.22 -23.20 21.52
N ALA A 43 -25.43 -23.53 22.54
CA ALA A 43 -23.98 -23.32 22.56
C ALA A 43 -23.28 -24.14 21.46
N GLU A 44 -23.61 -25.43 21.31
CA GLU A 44 -23.07 -26.27 20.24
C GLU A 44 -23.47 -25.77 18.84
N ALA A 45 -24.73 -25.37 18.66
CA ALA A 45 -25.22 -24.81 17.40
C ALA A 45 -24.51 -23.51 17.01
N SER A 46 -24.16 -22.67 18.00
CA SER A 46 -23.46 -21.40 17.78
C SER A 46 -21.94 -21.55 17.66
N ALA A 47 -21.34 -22.62 18.17
CA ALA A 47 -19.89 -22.85 18.13
C ALA A 47 -19.33 -22.81 16.69
N THR A 48 -20.04 -23.42 15.73
CA THR A 48 -19.62 -23.39 14.32
C THR A 48 -19.68 -21.96 13.73
N GLN A 49 -20.66 -21.16 14.14
CA GLN A 49 -20.77 -19.77 13.69
C GLN A 49 -19.67 -18.89 14.29
N LEU A 50 -19.35 -19.10 15.58
CA LEU A 50 -18.27 -18.40 16.26
C LEU A 50 -16.91 -18.67 15.61
N ALA A 51 -16.59 -19.93 15.33
CA ALA A 51 -15.34 -20.30 14.65
C ALA A 51 -15.20 -19.65 13.26
N ARG A 52 -16.31 -19.57 12.50
CA ARG A 52 -16.32 -18.86 11.20
C ARG A 52 -16.11 -17.36 11.38
N TYR A 53 -16.75 -16.75 12.38
CA TYR A 53 -16.56 -15.34 12.70
C TYR A 53 -15.11 -15.05 13.08
N GLU A 54 -14.50 -15.86 13.95
CA GLU A 54 -13.09 -15.71 14.35
C GLU A 54 -12.14 -15.79 13.16
N THR A 55 -12.40 -16.71 12.22
CA THR A 55 -11.62 -16.83 10.98
C THR A 55 -11.71 -15.57 10.13
N VAL A 56 -12.92 -15.05 9.90
CA VAL A 56 -13.13 -13.84 9.10
C VAL A 56 -12.55 -12.61 9.80
N ALA A 57 -12.71 -12.50 11.11
CA ALA A 57 -12.15 -11.42 11.91
C ALA A 57 -10.61 -11.44 11.88
N SER A 58 -9.99 -12.62 11.98
CA SER A 58 -8.53 -12.76 11.87
C SER A 58 -8.03 -12.39 10.46
N LEU A 59 -8.77 -12.75 9.42
CA LEU A 59 -8.43 -12.37 8.05
C LEU A 59 -8.53 -10.85 7.86
N GLU A 60 -9.61 -10.24 8.34
CA GLU A 60 -9.81 -8.79 8.27
C GLU A 60 -8.70 -8.01 8.99
N GLN A 61 -8.31 -8.47 10.19
CA GLN A 61 -7.20 -7.90 10.93
C GLN A 61 -5.89 -8.01 10.14
N ALA A 62 -5.60 -9.18 9.56
CA ALA A 62 -4.39 -9.38 8.78
C ALA A 62 -4.35 -8.47 7.54
N LEU A 63 -5.47 -8.30 6.83
CA LEU A 63 -5.60 -7.43 5.67
C LEU A 63 -5.37 -5.95 6.02
N ARG A 64 -5.73 -5.53 7.23
CA ARG A 64 -5.52 -4.16 7.72
C ARG A 64 -4.14 -3.91 8.33
N GLY A 65 -3.26 -4.90 8.36
CA GLY A 65 -1.92 -4.77 8.97
C GLY A 65 -1.88 -5.03 10.47
N TYR A 66 -2.90 -5.66 11.05
CA TYR A 66 -2.96 -6.00 12.48
C TYR A 66 -2.75 -7.49 12.74
N GLY A 67 -2.69 -7.86 14.03
CA GLY A 67 -2.63 -9.24 14.48
C GLY A 67 -1.35 -9.95 14.03
N ALA A 68 -1.51 -11.03 13.27
CA ALA A 68 -0.41 -11.86 12.78
C ALA A 68 0.34 -11.27 11.56
N ASN A 69 -0.04 -10.08 11.08
CA ASN A 69 0.65 -9.43 9.98
C ASN A 69 2.05 -8.94 10.43
N GLN A 70 3.09 -9.62 9.97
CA GLN A 70 4.48 -9.37 10.36
C GLN A 70 5.00 -8.01 9.86
N LEU A 71 4.56 -7.60 8.68
CA LEU A 71 4.94 -6.32 8.06
C LEU A 71 4.17 -5.14 8.66
N ARG A 72 3.13 -5.41 9.48
CA ARG A 72 2.21 -4.40 10.03
C ARG A 72 1.65 -3.46 8.97
N MET A 73 1.43 -4.01 7.78
CA MET A 73 1.13 -3.26 6.57
C MET A 73 -0.21 -3.71 5.99
N PRO A 74 -1.11 -2.78 5.62
CA PRO A 74 -2.33 -3.12 4.89
C PRO A 74 -2.04 -3.82 3.56
N LEU A 75 -2.93 -4.71 3.12
CA LEU A 75 -2.76 -5.45 1.86
C LEU A 75 -2.60 -4.52 0.65
N GLU A 76 -3.35 -3.42 0.63
CA GLU A 76 -3.27 -2.43 -0.45
C GLU A 76 -1.87 -1.81 -0.53
N THR A 77 -1.30 -1.43 0.62
CA THR A 77 0.07 -0.90 0.68
C THR A 77 1.09 -1.97 0.27
N PHE A 78 0.92 -3.21 0.72
CA PHE A 78 1.79 -4.32 0.33
C PHE A 78 1.81 -4.52 -1.19
N ALA A 79 0.65 -4.46 -1.84
CA ALA A 79 0.58 -4.53 -3.30
C ALA A 79 1.25 -3.32 -3.96
N LEU A 80 1.05 -2.11 -3.43
CA LEU A 80 1.69 -0.89 -3.96
C LEU A 80 3.20 -0.88 -3.78
N VAL A 81 3.74 -1.47 -2.72
CA VAL A 81 5.19 -1.63 -2.51
C VAL A 81 5.78 -2.52 -3.58
N ALA A 82 5.16 -3.67 -3.87
CA ALA A 82 5.62 -4.55 -4.95
C ALA A 82 5.61 -3.83 -6.32
N GLU A 83 4.59 -3.02 -6.58
CA GLU A 83 4.54 -2.17 -7.79
C GLU A 83 5.64 -1.10 -7.81
N LEU A 84 5.91 -0.48 -6.67
CA LEU A 84 6.98 0.51 -6.52
C LEU A 84 8.34 -0.13 -6.76
N GLU A 85 8.62 -1.31 -6.23
CA GLU A 85 9.89 -2.03 -6.43
C GLU A 85 10.17 -2.30 -7.91
N ASP A 86 9.16 -2.70 -8.69
CA ASP A 86 9.30 -2.86 -10.14
C ASP A 86 9.65 -1.52 -10.82
N ILE A 87 9.00 -0.44 -10.42
CA ILE A 87 9.24 0.91 -10.93
C ILE A 87 10.65 1.38 -10.59
N LEU A 88 11.10 1.17 -9.35
CA LEU A 88 12.45 1.51 -8.89
C LEU A 88 13.49 0.71 -9.66
N GLY A 89 13.26 -0.59 -9.89
CA GLY A 89 14.12 -1.43 -10.71
C GLY A 89 14.28 -0.88 -12.12
N ALA A 90 13.17 -0.56 -12.80
CA ALA A 90 13.20 0.03 -14.14
C ALA A 90 13.87 1.43 -14.16
N ALA A 91 13.62 2.25 -13.14
CA ALA A 91 14.22 3.57 -12.99
C ALA A 91 15.74 3.49 -12.80
N ASN A 92 16.22 2.57 -11.95
CA ASN A 92 17.62 2.43 -11.60
C ASN A 92 18.51 2.05 -12.80
N VAL A 93 17.97 1.37 -13.81
CA VAL A 93 18.71 1.13 -15.06
C VAL A 93 19.12 2.46 -15.72
N ARG A 94 18.24 3.44 -15.76
CA ARG A 94 18.50 4.76 -16.37
C ARG A 94 19.29 5.65 -15.43
N LEU A 95 18.96 5.62 -14.13
CA LEU A 95 19.69 6.38 -13.13
C LEU A 95 21.17 5.99 -13.10
N ALA A 96 21.48 4.69 -13.13
CA ALA A 96 22.85 4.19 -13.18
C ALA A 96 23.61 4.72 -14.40
N SER A 97 22.96 4.78 -15.57
CA SER A 97 23.56 5.37 -16.77
C SER A 97 23.86 6.87 -16.57
N MET A 98 22.89 7.63 -16.08
CA MET A 98 23.01 9.09 -15.89
C MET A 98 24.00 9.49 -14.79
N THR A 99 24.18 8.66 -13.76
CA THR A 99 25.00 9.00 -12.57
C THR A 99 26.29 8.19 -12.51
N GLY A 100 26.64 7.43 -13.56
CA GLY A 100 27.79 6.52 -13.56
C GLY A 100 27.73 5.46 -12.45
N GLY A 101 26.52 5.00 -12.09
CA GLY A 101 26.29 4.02 -11.02
C GLY A 101 26.38 4.57 -9.61
N ARG A 102 26.50 5.89 -9.42
CA ARG A 102 26.59 6.51 -8.09
C ARG A 102 25.31 6.38 -7.27
N TYR A 103 24.13 6.52 -7.87
CA TYR A 103 22.86 6.52 -7.13
C TYR A 103 21.96 5.35 -7.49
N GLU A 104 21.31 4.81 -6.47
CA GLU A 104 20.27 3.80 -6.60
C GLU A 104 19.07 4.19 -5.72
N LEU A 105 17.87 4.19 -6.32
CA LEU A 105 16.62 4.41 -5.60
C LEU A 105 16.17 3.10 -4.97
N GLN A 106 15.85 3.12 -3.69
CA GLN A 106 15.40 1.95 -2.95
C GLN A 106 14.14 2.28 -2.16
N TYR A 107 13.29 1.27 -1.98
CA TYR A 107 12.18 1.35 -1.07
C TYR A 107 12.69 1.30 0.38
N SER A 108 12.06 2.05 1.29
CA SER A 108 12.36 2.00 2.72
C SER A 108 11.11 1.68 3.55
N ASP A 109 11.25 0.64 4.39
CA ASP A 109 10.25 0.19 5.35
C ASP A 109 10.23 1.03 6.65
N ASP A 110 11.23 1.90 6.88
CA ASP A 110 11.41 2.62 8.16
C ASP A 110 10.21 3.52 8.53
N ALA A 111 9.44 3.93 7.52
CA ALA A 111 8.32 4.86 7.67
C ALA A 111 6.94 4.20 7.82
N ALA A 112 6.85 2.87 7.81
CA ALA A 112 5.60 2.18 8.16
C ALA A 112 5.08 2.55 9.57
N SER A 113 5.92 3.20 10.40
CA SER A 113 5.60 3.67 11.76
C SER A 113 5.05 5.10 11.86
N THR A 114 5.15 5.94 10.81
CA THR A 114 4.90 7.40 10.89
C THR A 114 3.64 7.90 10.19
N GLY A 115 2.78 7.00 9.69
CA GLY A 115 1.51 7.36 9.05
C GLY A 115 1.66 7.91 7.62
N THR A 116 2.86 7.81 7.03
CA THR A 116 3.06 7.93 5.60
C THR A 116 2.51 6.69 4.88
N SER A 117 2.27 6.81 3.57
CA SER A 117 1.62 5.80 2.72
C SER A 117 2.34 4.44 2.63
N GLY A 118 3.44 4.23 3.38
CA GLY A 118 4.27 3.03 3.31
C GLY A 118 5.05 2.91 2.00
N LEU A 119 5.27 4.02 1.29
CA LEU A 119 5.91 4.09 -0.04
C LEU A 119 7.11 5.06 -0.01
N GLU A 120 7.91 5.01 1.05
CA GLU A 120 9.07 5.89 1.15
C GLU A 120 10.20 5.41 0.26
N ILE A 121 10.81 6.36 -0.47
CA ILE A 121 11.96 6.11 -1.32
C ILE A 121 13.18 6.75 -0.68
N VAL A 122 14.26 5.98 -0.61
CA VAL A 122 15.58 6.43 -0.18
C VAL A 122 16.57 6.31 -1.33
N VAL A 123 17.68 7.02 -1.23
CA VAL A 123 18.75 6.98 -2.25
C VAL A 123 20.01 6.43 -1.60
N LEU A 124 20.50 5.32 -2.13
CA LEU A 124 21.82 4.79 -1.81
C LEU A 124 22.88 5.56 -2.62
N ASP A 125 23.87 6.14 -1.95
CA ASP A 125 25.07 6.71 -2.60
C ASP A 125 26.18 5.64 -2.58
N ALA A 126 26.47 5.04 -3.74
CA ALA A 126 27.45 3.98 -3.89
C ALA A 126 28.90 4.44 -3.59
N HIS A 127 29.18 5.75 -3.63
CA HIS A 127 30.50 6.26 -3.29
C HIS A 127 30.75 6.30 -1.77
N THR A 128 29.71 6.58 -0.97
CA THR A 128 29.83 6.61 0.50
C THR A 128 29.35 5.32 1.15
N GLY A 129 28.48 4.56 0.48
CA GLY A 129 27.77 3.40 1.04
C GLY A 129 26.58 3.78 1.92
N ASP A 130 26.26 5.07 2.02
CA ASP A 130 25.20 5.56 2.91
C ASP A 130 23.88 5.74 2.16
N THR A 131 22.79 5.51 2.89
CA THR A 131 21.44 5.81 2.43
C THR A 131 21.02 7.19 2.90
N ARG A 132 20.47 8.00 2.00
CA ARG A 132 20.04 9.38 2.28
C ARG A 132 18.64 9.67 1.75
N SER A 133 17.97 10.63 2.38
CA SER A 133 16.68 11.12 1.91
C SER A 133 16.82 11.80 0.53
N PRO A 134 15.89 11.59 -0.41
CA PRO A 134 15.86 12.33 -1.69
C PRO A 134 15.87 13.85 -1.50
N SER A 135 15.38 14.34 -0.37
CA SER A 135 15.40 15.77 -0.02
C SER A 135 16.81 16.36 0.08
N SER A 136 17.82 15.54 0.39
CA SER A 136 19.22 15.94 0.56
C SER A 136 20.01 16.06 -0.75
N LEU A 137 19.45 15.55 -1.85
CA LEU A 137 20.05 15.62 -3.19
C LEU A 137 20.20 17.07 -3.68
N SER A 138 21.23 17.30 -4.49
CA SER A 138 21.41 18.57 -5.23
C SER A 138 20.29 18.78 -6.27
N GLY A 139 20.19 19.98 -6.85
CA GLY A 139 19.17 20.27 -7.86
C GLY A 139 19.26 19.36 -9.10
N GLY A 140 20.47 19.10 -9.58
CA GLY A 140 20.71 18.20 -10.71
C GLY A 140 20.46 16.73 -10.35
N GLU A 141 20.90 16.30 -9.16
CA GLU A 141 20.68 14.93 -8.68
C GLU A 141 19.18 14.61 -8.51
N LYS A 142 18.40 15.56 -7.98
CA LYS A 142 16.94 15.43 -7.88
C LYS A 142 16.28 15.30 -9.25
N PHE A 143 16.77 16.07 -10.23
CA PHE A 143 16.26 16.01 -11.58
C PHE A 143 16.53 14.64 -12.21
N GLN A 144 17.75 14.13 -12.14
CA GLN A 144 18.09 12.80 -12.65
C GLN A 144 17.27 11.68 -11.98
N ALA A 145 17.13 11.74 -10.65
CA ALA A 145 16.32 10.77 -9.90
C ALA A 145 14.84 10.82 -10.32
N SER A 146 14.26 12.02 -10.44
CA SER A 146 12.87 12.20 -10.84
C SER A 146 12.63 11.78 -12.29
N LEU A 147 13.57 12.10 -13.18
CA LEU A 147 13.53 11.69 -14.58
C LEU A 147 13.61 10.17 -14.71
N ALA A 148 14.58 9.53 -14.03
CA ALA A 148 14.69 8.08 -14.00
C ALA A 148 13.40 7.42 -13.50
N LEU A 149 12.80 7.96 -12.43
CA LEU A 149 11.56 7.45 -11.86
C LEU A 149 10.37 7.58 -12.81
N ALA A 150 10.22 8.74 -13.47
CA ALA A 150 9.16 8.95 -14.46
C ALA A 150 9.29 7.98 -15.65
N LEU A 151 10.51 7.74 -16.11
CA LEU A 151 10.82 6.80 -17.19
C LEU A 151 10.54 5.35 -16.79
N GLY A 152 10.96 4.94 -15.59
CA GLY A 152 10.70 3.61 -15.03
C GLY A 152 9.20 3.35 -14.85
N LEU A 153 8.46 4.33 -14.32
CA LEU A 153 7.01 4.25 -14.19
C LEU A 153 6.33 4.05 -15.56
N ALA A 154 6.71 4.85 -16.55
CA ALA A 154 6.14 4.74 -17.89
C ALA A 154 6.45 3.38 -18.54
N GLU A 155 7.62 2.80 -18.29
CA GLU A 155 8.00 1.45 -18.73
C GLU A 155 7.14 0.36 -18.09
N VAL A 156 7.03 0.36 -16.77
CA VAL A 156 6.26 -0.63 -16.01
C VAL A 156 4.76 -0.56 -16.34
N VAL A 157 4.20 0.64 -16.47
CA VAL A 157 2.79 0.80 -16.88
C VAL A 157 2.56 0.27 -18.30
N THR A 158 3.48 0.53 -19.23
CA THR A 158 3.38 0.06 -20.62
C THR A 158 3.44 -1.48 -20.71
N SER A 159 4.32 -2.11 -19.93
CA SER A 159 4.46 -3.58 -19.94
C SER A 159 3.22 -4.29 -19.40
N ARG A 160 2.58 -3.72 -18.37
CA ARG A 160 1.36 -4.26 -17.76
C ARG A 160 0.09 -4.05 -18.60
N ALA A 161 0.00 -2.96 -19.36
CA ALA A 161 -1.16 -2.63 -20.18
C ALA A 161 -1.30 -3.48 -21.47
N GLY A 162 -0.64 -4.64 -21.54
CA GLY A 162 -0.65 -5.51 -22.72
C GLY A 162 0.00 -4.87 -23.96
N GLY A 163 0.91 -3.91 -23.74
CA GLY A 163 1.57 -3.18 -24.83
C GLY A 163 0.76 -2.01 -25.41
N LEU A 164 -0.32 -1.56 -24.76
CA LEU A 164 -0.82 -0.20 -25.00
C LEU A 164 0.28 0.78 -24.58
N ARG A 165 0.97 1.34 -25.57
CA ARG A 165 2.07 2.27 -25.38
C ARG A 165 1.52 3.58 -24.82
N LEU A 166 2.13 4.07 -23.75
CA LEU A 166 2.08 5.50 -23.45
C LEU A 166 2.88 6.20 -24.56
N ASP A 167 2.17 6.76 -25.54
CA ASP A 167 2.78 7.27 -26.77
C ASP A 167 3.61 8.53 -26.57
N THR A 168 3.36 9.30 -25.50
CA THR A 168 3.95 10.63 -25.29
C THR A 168 4.30 10.90 -23.83
N LEU A 169 5.53 11.37 -23.58
CA LEU A 169 6.00 11.90 -22.30
C LEU A 169 6.39 13.37 -22.47
N PHE A 170 5.95 14.25 -21.58
CA PHE A 170 6.44 15.62 -21.49
C PHE A 170 7.31 15.80 -20.25
N ILE A 171 8.49 16.40 -20.43
CA ILE A 171 9.43 16.73 -19.35
C ILE A 171 9.61 18.24 -19.36
N ASP A 172 9.36 18.88 -18.22
CA ASP A 172 9.37 20.33 -18.07
C ASP A 172 10.47 20.78 -17.10
N GLU A 173 11.37 21.61 -17.61
CA GLU A 173 12.48 22.25 -16.89
C GLU A 173 13.41 21.28 -16.12
N GLY A 174 14.43 21.81 -15.44
CA GLY A 174 15.35 21.01 -14.62
C GLY A 174 16.66 20.60 -15.31
N PHE A 175 16.76 20.74 -16.63
CA PHE A 175 18.03 20.54 -17.36
C PHE A 175 19.07 21.62 -17.03
N GLY A 176 18.65 22.84 -16.68
CA GLY A 176 19.56 23.94 -16.37
C GLY A 176 20.32 23.80 -15.05
N SER A 177 19.96 22.83 -14.20
CA SER A 177 20.69 22.50 -12.97
C SER A 177 21.75 21.41 -13.18
N LEU A 178 21.82 20.83 -14.38
CA LEU A 178 22.83 19.85 -14.76
C LEU A 178 24.09 20.55 -15.27
N ASP A 179 25.24 19.99 -14.94
CA ASP A 179 26.49 20.34 -15.60
C ASP A 179 26.50 19.78 -17.05
N PRO A 180 27.37 20.31 -17.94
CA PRO A 180 27.38 19.92 -19.35
C PRO A 180 27.59 18.43 -19.62
N GLU A 181 28.43 17.76 -18.82
CA GLU A 181 28.72 16.33 -18.97
C GLU A 181 27.48 15.50 -18.60
N THR A 182 26.86 15.82 -17.46
CA THR A 182 25.62 15.16 -17.04
C THR A 182 24.46 15.40 -18.01
N LEU A 183 24.36 16.60 -18.59
CA LEU A 183 23.34 16.92 -19.58
C LEU A 183 23.49 16.05 -20.83
N GLU A 184 24.73 15.87 -21.33
CA GLU A 184 25.02 15.04 -22.51
C GLU A 184 24.56 13.59 -22.30
N VAL A 185 24.94 12.96 -21.19
CA VAL A 185 24.53 11.57 -20.86
C VAL A 185 23.02 11.46 -20.68
N THR A 186 22.38 12.48 -20.11
CA THR A 186 20.92 12.52 -19.96
C THR A 186 20.23 12.55 -21.32
N MET A 187 20.75 13.33 -22.26
CA MET A 187 20.21 13.45 -23.62
C MET A 187 20.39 12.17 -24.42
N GLU A 188 21.53 11.50 -24.32
CA GLU A 188 21.74 10.17 -24.91
C GLU A 188 20.72 9.14 -24.39
N THR A 189 20.43 9.19 -23.08
CA THR A 189 19.44 8.31 -22.44
C THR A 189 18.03 8.56 -22.98
N LEU A 190 17.67 9.83 -23.23
CA LEU A 190 16.37 10.21 -23.81
C LEU A 190 16.27 9.79 -25.27
N ASP A 191 17.35 9.90 -26.06
CA ASP A 191 17.37 9.46 -27.45
C ASP A 191 17.18 7.93 -27.57
N ALA A 192 17.83 7.14 -26.71
CA ALA A 192 17.65 5.69 -26.68
C ALA A 192 16.17 5.30 -26.41
N LEU A 193 15.44 6.10 -25.62
CA LEU A 193 14.02 5.86 -25.37
C LEU A 193 13.13 6.25 -26.55
N ARG A 194 13.48 7.33 -27.25
CA ARG A 194 12.83 7.73 -28.49
C ARG A 194 12.93 6.63 -29.56
N GLU A 195 14.07 5.96 -29.68
CA GLU A 195 14.25 4.83 -30.61
C GLU A 195 13.28 3.66 -30.34
N GLY A 196 12.82 3.52 -29.09
CA GLY A 196 11.77 2.57 -28.70
C GLY A 196 10.36 2.90 -29.23
N GLY A 197 10.21 3.96 -30.03
CA GLY A 197 8.95 4.42 -30.61
C GLY A 197 8.13 5.31 -29.67
N ARG A 198 8.76 5.91 -28.66
CA ARG A 198 8.13 6.86 -27.74
C ARG A 198 8.29 8.29 -28.25
N THR A 199 7.25 9.10 -28.12
CA THR A 199 7.34 10.54 -28.34
C THR A 199 7.75 11.20 -27.02
N ILE A 200 8.87 11.92 -27.01
CA ILE A 200 9.31 12.67 -25.83
C ILE A 200 9.30 14.15 -26.19
N GLY A 201 8.52 14.93 -25.46
CA GLY A 201 8.50 16.39 -25.53
C GLY A 201 9.30 16.99 -24.39
N LEU A 202 10.31 17.79 -24.70
CA LEU A 202 11.13 18.49 -23.70
C LEU A 202 10.82 19.98 -23.72
N ILE A 203 10.66 20.57 -22.54
CA ILE A 203 10.54 22.02 -22.35
C ILE A 203 11.77 22.46 -21.57
N SER A 204 12.59 23.32 -22.19
CA SER A 204 13.83 23.78 -21.60
C SER A 204 14.26 25.12 -22.19
N HIS A 205 14.88 25.93 -21.35
CA HIS A 205 15.55 27.18 -21.75
C HIS A 205 17.06 26.98 -22.01
N VAL A 206 17.59 25.77 -21.87
CA VAL A 206 19.02 25.46 -21.99
C VAL A 206 19.45 25.46 -23.46
N GLU A 207 20.38 26.34 -23.82
CA GLU A 207 20.88 26.47 -25.20
C GLU A 207 21.51 25.17 -25.73
N ALA A 208 22.28 24.45 -24.90
CA ALA A 208 22.95 23.21 -25.30
C ALA A 208 21.99 22.12 -25.81
N MET A 209 20.74 22.10 -25.32
CA MET A 209 19.73 21.15 -25.80
C MET A 209 19.24 21.47 -27.21
N LYS A 210 19.31 22.75 -27.64
CA LYS A 210 18.87 23.18 -28.97
C LYS A 210 19.76 22.63 -30.09
N GLU A 211 21.00 22.30 -29.79
CA GLU A 211 21.92 21.74 -30.79
C GLU A 211 21.67 20.24 -31.00
N GLN A 212 21.19 19.55 -29.96
CA GLN A 212 20.99 18.10 -29.96
C GLN A 212 19.59 17.68 -30.47
N ILE A 213 18.57 18.55 -30.37
CA ILE A 213 17.20 18.23 -30.80
C ILE A 213 16.83 19.05 -32.04
N PRO A 214 16.78 18.46 -33.25
CA PRO A 214 16.50 19.19 -34.49
C PRO A 214 15.05 19.73 -34.57
N ALA A 215 14.07 18.93 -34.14
CA ALA A 215 12.65 19.29 -34.19
C ALA A 215 12.30 20.20 -33.00
N GLN A 216 12.01 21.47 -33.26
CA GLN A 216 11.82 22.49 -32.23
C GLN A 216 10.54 23.29 -32.42
N VAL A 217 9.91 23.59 -31.29
CA VAL A 217 8.87 24.61 -31.18
C VAL A 217 9.46 25.76 -30.39
N ARG A 218 9.78 26.87 -31.07
CA ARG A 218 10.36 28.07 -30.46
C ARG A 218 9.26 29.03 -30.05
N VAL A 219 9.29 29.46 -28.79
CA VAL A 219 8.39 30.49 -28.27
C VAL A 219 9.16 31.80 -28.16
N GLU A 220 8.80 32.79 -28.97
CA GLU A 220 9.42 34.11 -29.01
C GLU A 220 8.48 35.14 -28.35
N ARG A 221 8.92 35.77 -27.26
CA ARG A 221 8.17 36.83 -26.59
C ARG A 221 8.33 38.15 -27.34
N ALA A 222 7.21 38.75 -27.75
CA ALA A 222 7.18 40.06 -28.38
C ALA A 222 7.28 41.19 -27.35
N SER A 223 7.69 42.37 -27.81
CA SER A 223 7.89 43.56 -26.97
C SER A 223 6.60 44.11 -26.35
N ASP A 224 5.44 43.79 -26.92
CA ASP A 224 4.11 44.12 -26.39
C ASP A 224 3.62 43.15 -25.30
N GLY A 225 4.43 42.15 -24.95
CA GLY A 225 4.10 41.14 -23.95
C GLY A 225 3.38 39.91 -24.51
N SER A 226 3.01 39.91 -25.80
CA SER A 226 2.49 38.71 -26.48
C SER A 226 3.61 37.70 -26.76
N SER A 227 3.25 36.47 -27.17
CA SER A 227 4.22 35.44 -27.56
C SER A 227 3.82 34.85 -28.91
N THR A 228 4.81 34.54 -29.74
CA THR A 228 4.63 33.92 -31.05
C THR A 228 5.33 32.57 -31.08
N ILE A 229 4.75 31.61 -31.78
CA ILE A 229 5.30 30.26 -31.91
C ILE A 229 5.88 30.11 -33.31
N ARG A 230 7.12 29.65 -33.41
CA ARG A 230 7.76 29.23 -34.66
C ARG A 230 8.15 27.77 -34.57
N THR A 231 7.86 27.00 -35.60
CA THR A 231 8.33 25.62 -35.72
C THR A 231 9.57 25.58 -36.61
N SER A 232 10.63 24.91 -36.16
CA SER A 232 11.72 24.47 -37.04
C SER A 232 11.74 22.95 -37.05
N GLY A 233 11.67 22.37 -38.24
CA GLY A 233 11.74 20.93 -38.47
C GLY A 233 13.00 20.58 -39.23
#